data_AF-A0A3D0T2A1-F1
#
_entry.id   AF-A0A3D0T2A1-F1
#
_cell.length_a   1.000
_cell.length_b   1.000
_cell.length_c   1.000
_cell.angle_alpha   90.00
_cell.angle_beta   90.00
_cell.angle_gamma   90.00
#
_symmetry.space_group_name_H-M   'P 1'
#
loop_
_entity.id
_entity.type
_entity.pdbx_description
1 polymer ?
#
loop_
_entity_poly.entity_id
_entity_poly.type
_entity_poly.pdbx_seq_one_letter_code
_entity_poly.pdbx_strand_id
1 'polypeptide(L)' 'MTYNNQQALIEQLNTAPEHISFNDVIAFIDENFVFTPTAFTNGKVENEANQNNGSCKLLALGQYLKLTN' A
#
# COMPACT_ATOMS: atom_id res chain seq x y z
N MET A 1 -7.59 2.09 14.23
CA MET A 1 -7.25 2.26 12.81
C MET A 1 -7.56 3.67 12.36
N THR A 2 -6.67 4.30 11.60
CA THR A 2 -6.93 5.60 10.95
C THR A 2 -7.95 5.48 9.81
N TYR A 3 -7.91 4.36 9.05
CA TYR A 3 -8.82 4.10 7.93
C TYR A 3 -9.64 2.85 8.20
N ASN A 4 -10.96 2.99 8.30
CA ASN A 4 -11.85 1.88 8.66
C ASN A 4 -12.38 1.09 7.45
N ASN A 5 -12.16 1.60 6.23
CA ASN A 5 -12.52 0.95 4.98
C ASN A 5 -11.75 1.60 3.81
N GLN A 6 -11.86 0.99 2.63
CA GLN A 6 -11.22 1.46 1.40
C GLN A 6 -11.66 2.88 1.00
N GLN A 7 -12.94 3.21 1.17
CA GLN A 7 -13.48 4.52 0.76
C GLN A 7 -12.86 5.67 1.58
N ALA A 8 -12.69 5.48 2.89
CA ALA A 8 -12.07 6.47 3.77
C ALA A 8 -10.61 6.75 3.39
N LEU A 9 -9.85 5.72 3.01
CA LEU A 9 -8.48 5.89 2.51
C LEU A 9 -8.46 6.63 1.17
N ILE A 10 -9.36 6.29 0.24
CA ILE A 10 -9.46 6.97 -1.06
C ILE A 10 -9.85 8.44 -0.89
N GLU A 11 -10.78 8.75 0.01
CA GLU A 11 -11.18 10.12 0.29
C GLU A 11 -10.00 10.94 0.82
N GLN A 12 -9.21 10.37 1.73
CA GLN A 12 -8.00 11.03 2.22
C GLN A 12 -6.95 11.22 1.10
N LEU A 13 -6.76 10.22 0.23
CA LEU A 13 -5.84 10.29 -0.91
C LEU A 13 -6.20 11.44 -1.87
N ASN A 14 -7.49 11.71 -2.05
CA ASN A 14 -7.98 12.75 -2.94
C ASN A 14 -7.99 14.15 -2.31
N THR A 15 -7.98 14.25 -0.98
CA THR A 15 -8.17 15.53 -0.27
C THR A 15 -6.89 16.07 0.34
N ALA A 16 -6.10 15.23 0.99
CA ALA A 16 -4.83 15.60 1.63
C ALA A 16 -3.89 14.37 1.69
N PRO A 17 -3.36 13.94 0.52
CA PRO A 17 -2.48 12.77 0.43
C PRO A 17 -1.19 12.93 1.25
N GLU A 18 -0.70 14.16 1.44
CA GLU A 18 0.48 14.49 2.24
C GLU A 18 0.30 14.21 3.75
N HIS A 19 -0.94 14.07 4.21
CA HIS A 19 -1.25 13.71 5.59
C HIS A 19 -1.36 12.20 5.81
N ILE A 20 -1.20 11.39 4.76
CA ILE A 20 -1.26 9.94 4.87
C ILE A 20 0.08 9.40 5.36
N SER A 21 0.05 8.77 6.52
CA SER A 21 1.20 8.06 7.08
C SER A 21 1.40 6.70 6.41
N PHE A 22 2.65 6.36 6.11
CA PHE A 22 3.03 5.03 5.65
C PHE A 22 2.51 3.92 6.58
N ASN A 23 2.69 4.09 7.89
CA ASN A 23 2.31 3.07 8.88
C ASN A 23 0.80 2.84 8.91
N ASP A 24 0.01 3.89 8.69
CA ASP A 24 -1.45 3.79 8.72
C ASP A 24 -1.98 2.99 7.52
N VAL A 25 -1.34 3.15 6.36
CA VAL A 25 -1.66 2.35 5.17
C VAL A 25 -1.22 0.90 5.35
N ILE A 26 -0.05 0.66 5.95
CA ILE A 26 0.40 -0.72 6.25
C ILE A 26 -0.56 -1.41 7.22
N ALA A 27 -0.97 -0.74 8.29
CA ALA A 27 -1.95 -1.29 9.24
C ALA A 27 -3.27 -1.62 8.54
N PHE A 28 -3.78 -0.68 7.73
CA PHE A 28 -4.97 -0.90 6.90
C PHE A 28 -4.83 -2.14 6.01
N ILE A 29 -3.68 -2.32 5.34
CA ILE A 29 -3.43 -3.51 4.50
C ILE A 29 -3.45 -4.79 5.34
N ASP A 30 -2.75 -4.80 6.48
CA ASP A 30 -2.61 -5.98 7.34
C ASP A 30 -3.93 -6.43 7.97
N GLU A 31 -4.88 -5.51 8.17
CA GLU A 31 -6.20 -5.80 8.71
C GLU A 31 -7.22 -6.21 7.64
N ASN A 32 -7.05 -5.79 6.38
CA ASN A 32 -8.04 -5.99 5.31
C ASN A 32 -7.63 -7.01 4.24
N PHE A 33 -6.35 -7.38 4.17
CA PHE A 33 -5.82 -8.27 3.14
C PHE A 33 -4.92 -9.34 3.74
N VAL A 34 -4.91 -10.52 3.12
CA VAL A 34 -3.90 -11.54 3.41
C VAL A 34 -2.70 -11.29 2.49
N PHE A 35 -1.62 -10.77 3.06
CA PHE A 35 -0.38 -10.54 2.32
C PHE A 35 0.33 -11.85 2.01
N THR A 36 0.63 -12.07 0.73
CA THR A 36 1.54 -13.13 0.29
C THR A 36 2.84 -12.49 -0.19
N PRO A 37 3.99 -12.77 0.46
CA PRO A 37 5.27 -12.23 0.03
C PRO A 37 5.54 -12.57 -1.43
N THR A 38 5.82 -11.54 -2.23
CA THR A 38 5.94 -11.66 -3.69
C THR A 38 7.16 -10.88 -4.14
N ALA A 39 8.01 -11.52 -4.95
CA ALA A 39 9.13 -10.84 -5.58
C ALA A 39 8.63 -9.75 -6.54
N PHE A 40 9.29 -8.60 -6.58
CA PHE A 40 8.90 -7.51 -7.47
C PHE A 40 10.10 -6.70 -7.94
N THR A 41 9.95 -6.11 -9.11
CA THR A 41 10.92 -5.15 -9.65
C THR A 41 10.35 -3.74 -9.58
N ASN A 42 11.19 -2.78 -9.24
CA ASN A 42 10.86 -1.36 -9.27
C ASN A 42 11.98 -0.61 -10.00
N GLY A 43 11.79 -0.38 -11.30
CA GLY A 43 12.83 0.12 -12.19
C GLY A 43 13.98 -0.87 -12.31
N LYS A 44 15.17 -0.48 -11.82
CA LYS A 44 16.37 -1.34 -11.80
C LYS A 44 16.56 -2.11 -10.49
N VAL A 45 15.69 -1.88 -9.51
CA VAL A 45 15.77 -2.53 -8.20
C VAL A 45 14.94 -3.80 -8.23
N GLU A 46 15.57 -4.92 -7.97
CA GLU A 46 14.93 -6.23 -7.81
C GLU A 46 14.78 -6.53 -6.31
N ASN A 47 13.61 -7.04 -5.93
CA ASN A 47 13.31 -7.43 -4.55
C ASN A 47 12.81 -8.87 -4.56
N GLU A 48 13.48 -9.73 -3.81
CA GLU A 48 13.05 -11.10 -3.62
C GLU A 48 11.77 -11.19 -2.78
N ALA A 49 11.12 -12.35 -2.79
CA ALA A 49 10.02 -12.60 -1.86
C ALA A 49 10.52 -12.44 -0.41
N ASN A 50 9.76 -11.71 0.42
CA ASN A 50 10.10 -11.27 1.77
C ASN A 50 11.10 -10.10 1.88
N GLN A 51 11.58 -9.56 0.76
CA GLN A 51 12.40 -8.35 0.75
C GLN A 51 11.52 -7.11 0.54
N ASN A 52 11.71 -6.07 1.36
CA ASN A 52 10.96 -4.81 1.27
C ASN A 52 9.43 -4.99 1.26
N ASN A 53 8.92 -5.86 2.14
CA ASN A 53 7.49 -6.19 2.24
C ASN A 53 6.58 -4.98 2.38
N GLY A 54 7.00 -3.91 3.07
CA GLY A 54 6.23 -2.67 3.15
C GLY A 54 6.00 -2.03 1.78
N SER A 55 7.04 -1.91 0.97
CA SER A 55 6.93 -1.42 -0.41
C SER A 55 6.14 -2.36 -1.29
N CYS A 56 6.33 -3.68 -1.15
CA CYS A 56 5.55 -4.68 -1.87
C CYS A 56 4.03 -4.51 -1.61
N LYS A 57 3.64 -4.40 -0.33
CA LYS A 57 2.26 -4.14 0.09
C LYS A 57 1.70 -2.85 -0.52
N LEU A 58 2.44 -1.73 -0.44
CA LEU A 58 1.99 -0.46 -1.00
C LEU A 58 1.81 -0.49 -2.52
N LEU A 59 2.77 -1.07 -3.25
CA LEU A 59 2.69 -1.18 -4.70
C LEU A 59 1.53 -2.07 -5.13
N ALA A 60 1.30 -3.17 -4.43
CA ALA A 60 0.15 -4.05 -4.66
C ALA A 60 -1.17 -3.32 -4.38
N LEU A 61 -1.26 -2.57 -3.27
CA LEU A 61 -2.44 -1.78 -2.96
C LEU A 61 -2.69 -0.70 -4.02
N GLY A 62 -1.66 0.01 -4.46
CA GLY A 62 -1.76 1.02 -5.52
C GLY A 62 -2.29 0.43 -6.83
N GLN A 63 -1.82 -0.76 -7.22
CA GLN A 63 -2.34 -1.47 -8.39
C GLN A 63 -3.80 -1.91 -8.20
N TYR A 64 -4.15 -2.47 -7.04
CA TYR A 64 -5.52 -2.89 -6.71
C TYR A 64 -6.51 -1.73 -6.76
N LEU A 65 -6.12 -0.58 -6.23
CA LEU A 65 -6.90 0.67 -6.23
C LEU A 65 -6.81 1.44 -7.55
N LYS A 66 -5.99 0.98 -8.50
CA LYS A 66 -5.73 1.63 -9.80
C LYS A 66 -5.25 3.08 -9.67
N LEU A 67 -4.38 3.33 -8.69
CA LEU A 67 -3.78 4.65 -8.50
C LEU A 67 -2.77 4.94 -9.61
N THR A 68 -2.75 6.18 -10.05
CA THR A 68 -1.78 6.71 -11.02
C THR A 68 -1.13 7.96 -10.43
N ASN A 69 0.06 8.30 -10.93
CA ASN A 69 0.73 9.57 -10.62
C ASN A 69 0.02 10.75 -11.31
#